data_AF-U7Q6W3-F1
#
_entry.id   AF-U7Q6W3-F1
#
_cell.length_a   1.000
_cell.length_b   1.000
_cell.length_c   1.000
_cell.angle_alpha   90.00
_cell.angle_beta   90.00
_cell.angle_gamma   90.00
#
_symmetry.space_group_name_H-M   'P 1'
#
loop_
_entity.id
_entity.type
_entity.pdbx_description
1 polymer ?
#
loop_
_entity_poly.entity_id
_entity_poly.type
_entity_poly.pdbx_seq_one_letter_code
_entity_poly.pdbx_strand_id
1 'polypeptide(L)'
;VNDGNGGTDTATVTVTVEEPVNTNPDAVDDTRTTGFNTPVTINVLGNDTDPENDPLDITTFDENSANGGTVARSENGQLIYTPAANFTGTDTFNYTVNDGNGGTDTATVTVTVEEPVNTNPDAVDDTRTTGFNTPVTINVLGNDTDPENDP
;
A
#
# COMPACT_ATOMS: atom_id res chain seq x y z
N VAL A 1 -37.57 -18.37 50.43
CA VAL A 1 -37.44 -19.66 51.16
C VAL A 1 -38.66 -19.83 52.07
N ASN A 2 -39.24 -21.03 52.17
CA ASN A 2 -40.41 -21.33 53.01
C ASN A 2 -40.07 -22.52 53.93
N ASP A 3 -40.46 -22.45 55.20
CA ASP A 3 -40.16 -23.47 56.22
C ASP A 3 -41.22 -24.57 56.37
N GLY A 4 -42.30 -24.51 55.60
CA GLY A 4 -43.41 -25.47 55.61
C GLY A 4 -44.42 -25.30 56.75
N ASN A 5 -44.22 -24.35 57.67
CA ASN A 5 -45.11 -24.07 58.80
C ASN A 5 -45.74 -22.66 58.77
N GLY A 6 -45.71 -22.01 57.60
CA GLY A 6 -46.29 -20.69 57.37
C GLY A 6 -45.30 -19.53 57.42
N GLY A 7 -44.01 -19.80 57.68
CA GLY A 7 -42.95 -18.82 57.56
C GLY A 7 -42.41 -18.73 56.12
N THR A 8 -42.44 -17.54 55.54
CA THR A 8 -41.77 -17.27 54.26
C THR A 8 -40.86 -16.08 54.38
N ASP A 9 -39.66 -16.22 53.84
CA ASP A 9 -38.72 -15.14 53.63
C ASP A 9 -38.39 -15.04 52.14
N THR A 10 -38.17 -13.84 51.64
CA THR A 10 -37.82 -13.62 50.24
C THR A 10 -36.51 -12.87 50.19
N ALA A 11 -35.55 -13.42 49.46
CA ALA A 11 -34.34 -12.71 49.11
C ALA A 11 -34.42 -12.30 47.63
N THR A 12 -33.99 -11.08 47.34
CA THR A 12 -33.76 -10.60 45.98
C THR A 12 -32.40 -11.09 45.50
N VAL A 13 -32.38 -11.73 44.34
CA VAL A 13 -31.15 -12.00 43.59
C VAL A 13 -30.97 -10.88 42.59
N THR A 14 -29.88 -10.14 42.71
CA THR A 14 -29.49 -9.15 41.72
C THR A 14 -28.49 -9.77 40.78
N VAL A 15 -28.76 -9.74 39.48
CA VAL A 15 -27.81 -10.09 38.43
C VAL A 15 -27.41 -8.80 37.73
N THR A 16 -26.14 -8.42 37.84
CA THR A 16 -25.54 -7.34 37.06
C THR A 16 -24.89 -7.93 35.82
N VAL A 17 -25.23 -7.38 34.67
CA VAL A 17 -24.52 -7.61 33.40
C VAL A 17 -23.58 -6.43 33.22
N GLU A 18 -22.29 -6.69 33.06
CA GLU A 18 -21.30 -5.67 32.72
C GLU A 18 -21.38 -5.39 31.21
N GLU A 19 -21.16 -4.13 30.81
CA GLU A 19 -21.04 -3.78 29.40
C GLU A 19 -19.81 -4.49 28.80
N PRO A 20 -19.87 -4.92 27.53
CA PRO A 20 -18.69 -5.47 26.87
C PRO A 20 -17.56 -4.43 26.87
N VAL A 21 -16.35 -4.87 27.24
CA VAL A 21 -15.16 -4.03 27.17
C VAL A 21 -14.71 -4.00 25.71
N ASN A 22 -14.59 -2.81 25.14
CA ASN A 22 -14.03 -2.63 23.81
C ASN A 22 -12.56 -3.05 23.80
N THR A 23 -12.18 -3.92 22.88
CA THR A 23 -10.79 -4.31 22.64
C THR A 23 -10.23 -3.44 21.51
N ASN A 24 -8.92 -3.20 21.50
CA ASN A 24 -8.32 -2.52 20.36
C ASN A 24 -8.38 -3.42 19.11
N PRO A 25 -8.45 -2.81 17.91
CA PRO A 25 -8.25 -3.55 16.67
C PRO A 25 -6.82 -4.08 16.56
N ASP A 26 -6.61 -5.03 15.65
CA ASP A 26 -5.33 -5.60 15.24
C ASP A 26 -5.03 -5.12 13.81
N ALA A 27 -4.11 -4.15 13.70
CA ALA A 27 -3.63 -3.64 12.41
C ALA A 27 -2.42 -4.45 11.97
N VAL A 28 -2.47 -5.01 10.77
CA VAL A 28 -1.44 -5.94 10.27
C VAL A 28 -0.61 -5.28 9.17
N ASP A 29 0.72 -5.37 9.31
CA ASP A 29 1.66 -4.82 8.32
C ASP A 29 1.36 -5.28 6.89
N ASP A 30 1.47 -4.34 5.95
CA ASP A 30 1.17 -4.53 4.53
C ASP A 30 2.43 -4.61 3.68
N THR A 31 2.35 -5.37 2.58
CA THR A 31 3.41 -5.40 1.56
C THR A 31 2.84 -5.22 0.15
N ARG A 32 3.55 -4.45 -0.69
CA ARG A 32 3.17 -4.22 -2.09
C ARG A 32 4.38 -4.05 -2.99
N THR A 33 4.20 -4.33 -4.27
CA THR A 33 5.16 -4.01 -5.33
C THR A 33 4.52 -3.07 -6.34
N THR A 34 5.28 -2.13 -6.88
CA THR A 34 4.87 -1.26 -7.99
C THR A 34 6.03 -1.04 -8.96
N GLY A 35 5.69 -0.72 -10.21
CA GLY A 35 6.68 -0.40 -11.23
C GLY A 35 7.36 0.94 -10.99
N PHE A 36 8.48 1.16 -11.69
CA PHE A 36 9.19 2.43 -11.70
C PHE A 36 8.25 3.61 -11.97
N ASN A 37 8.32 4.66 -11.14
CA ASN A 37 7.47 5.86 -11.23
C ASN A 37 5.96 5.58 -11.34
N THR A 38 5.49 4.42 -10.86
CA THR A 38 4.09 3.99 -11.01
C THR A 38 3.38 4.04 -9.67
N PRO A 39 2.30 4.83 -9.51
CA PRO A 39 1.47 4.81 -8.31
C PRO A 39 0.76 3.47 -8.11
N VAL A 40 0.50 3.10 -6.86
CA VAL A 40 -0.25 1.88 -6.51
C VAL A 40 -1.30 2.16 -5.44
N THR A 41 -2.49 1.59 -5.63
CA THR A 41 -3.56 1.59 -4.62
C THR A 41 -3.44 0.35 -3.73
N ILE A 42 -3.55 0.56 -2.42
CA ILE A 42 -3.33 -0.43 -1.36
C ILE A 42 -4.56 -0.46 -0.45
N ASN A 43 -5.16 -1.65 -0.33
CA ASN A 43 -6.23 -1.91 0.63
C ASN A 43 -5.63 -2.32 1.98
N VAL A 44 -5.18 -1.34 2.75
CA VAL A 44 -4.52 -1.57 4.04
C VAL A 44 -5.46 -2.20 5.08
N LEU A 45 -6.76 -1.90 5.03
CA LEU A 45 -7.76 -2.54 5.91
C LEU A 45 -8.07 -4.01 5.53
N GLY A 46 -7.43 -4.58 4.52
CA GLY A 46 -7.80 -5.87 3.95
C GLY A 46 -7.46 -7.07 4.84
N ASN A 47 -6.47 -6.91 5.71
CA ASN A 47 -5.92 -7.90 6.63
C ASN A 47 -6.09 -7.50 8.11
N ASP A 48 -6.65 -6.34 8.38
CA ASP A 48 -6.92 -5.85 9.73
C ASP A 48 -8.19 -6.49 10.31
N THR A 49 -8.22 -6.64 11.63
CA THR A 49 -9.36 -7.24 12.33
C THR A 49 -9.68 -6.53 13.63
N ASP A 50 -10.90 -6.72 14.10
CA ASP A 50 -11.34 -6.26 15.41
C ASP A 50 -11.95 -7.44 16.19
N PRO A 51 -11.62 -7.65 17.48
CA PRO A 51 -12.15 -8.76 18.26
C PRO A 51 -13.67 -8.76 18.41
N GLU A 52 -14.29 -7.58 18.46
CA GLU A 52 -15.73 -7.38 18.51
C GLU A 52 -16.38 -7.37 17.10
N ASN A 53 -15.55 -7.38 16.05
CA ASN A 53 -15.91 -7.23 14.64
C ASN A 53 -16.52 -5.86 14.34
N ASP A 54 -16.08 -4.83 15.05
CA ASP A 54 -16.46 -3.47 14.75
C ASP A 54 -15.89 -3.01 13.39
N PRO A 55 -16.61 -2.16 12.64
CA PRO A 55 -16.12 -1.62 11.37
C PRO A 55 -14.85 -0.79 11.57
N LEU A 56 -13.80 -1.12 10.82
CA LEU A 56 -12.53 -0.40 10.86
C LEU A 56 -12.47 0.76 9.87
N ASP A 57 -11.83 1.85 10.29
CA ASP A 57 -11.49 2.97 9.43
C ASP A 57 -10.06 3.48 9.71
N ILE A 58 -9.40 4.02 8.68
CA ILE A 58 -8.07 4.64 8.82
C ILE A 58 -8.26 6.04 9.41
N THR A 59 -7.72 6.28 10.61
CA THR A 59 -7.77 7.58 11.28
C THR A 59 -6.65 8.51 10.81
N THR A 60 -5.43 8.00 10.72
CA THR A 60 -4.24 8.77 10.30
C THR A 60 -3.33 7.91 9.44
N PHE A 61 -2.55 8.56 8.58
CA PHE A 61 -1.47 7.94 7.81
C PHE A 61 -0.39 8.99 7.54
N ASP A 62 0.84 8.54 7.31
CA ASP A 62 1.93 9.43 6.91
C ASP A 62 1.72 9.88 5.46
N GLU A 63 1.54 11.18 5.22
CA GLU A 63 1.37 11.73 3.86
C GLU A 63 2.65 11.66 3.00
N ASN A 64 3.80 11.47 3.67
CA ASN A 64 5.11 11.31 3.02
C ASN A 64 5.77 10.03 3.55
N SER A 65 6.25 9.20 2.65
CA SER A 65 6.99 7.98 3.01
C SER A 65 8.43 8.27 3.42
N ALA A 66 9.11 7.26 3.96
CA ALA A 66 10.48 7.34 4.43
C ALA A 66 11.49 7.79 3.33
N ASN A 67 11.22 7.49 2.07
CA ASN A 67 12.06 7.86 0.92
C ASN A 67 11.44 8.94 0.02
N GLY A 68 10.49 9.72 0.54
CA GLY A 68 9.98 10.92 -0.13
C GLY A 68 8.91 10.68 -1.20
N GLY A 69 8.34 9.48 -1.25
CA GLY A 69 7.08 9.24 -1.93
C GLY A 69 5.92 9.90 -1.20
N THR A 70 4.77 10.04 -1.88
CA THR A 70 3.57 10.63 -1.31
C THR A 70 2.48 9.60 -1.11
N VAL A 71 1.69 9.76 -0.05
CA VAL A 71 0.54 8.91 0.26
C VAL A 71 -0.70 9.79 0.31
N ALA A 72 -1.75 9.35 -0.38
CA ALA A 72 -3.03 10.03 -0.40
C ALA A 72 -4.17 9.04 -0.21
N ARG A 73 -5.27 9.50 0.37
CA ARG A 73 -6.49 8.70 0.47
C ARG A 73 -7.30 8.79 -0.83
N SER A 74 -7.72 7.65 -1.35
CA SER A 74 -8.59 7.54 -2.52
C SER A 74 -10.07 7.71 -2.18
N GLU A 75 -10.92 7.91 -3.20
CA GLU A 75 -12.38 8.07 -3.03
C GLU A 75 -13.07 6.86 -2.39
N ASN A 76 -12.50 5.65 -2.53
CA ASN A 76 -13.05 4.42 -1.96
C ASN A 76 -12.47 4.09 -0.56
N GLY A 77 -11.68 4.99 0.02
CA GLY A 77 -11.12 4.84 1.35
C GLY A 77 -9.75 4.14 1.42
N GLN A 78 -9.26 3.56 0.31
CA GLN A 78 -7.91 2.97 0.24
C GLN A 78 -6.81 4.02 0.17
N LEU A 79 -5.56 3.63 0.44
CA LEU A 79 -4.40 4.51 0.30
C LEU A 79 -3.75 4.35 -1.07
N ILE A 80 -3.31 5.46 -1.66
CA ILE A 80 -2.54 5.53 -2.90
C ILE A 80 -1.13 5.96 -2.54
N TYR A 81 -0.16 5.11 -2.81
CA TYR A 81 1.26 5.44 -2.72
C TYR A 81 1.78 5.83 -4.10
N THR A 82 2.49 6.96 -4.17
CA THR A 82 3.21 7.42 -5.36
C THR A 82 4.71 7.48 -5.04
N PRO A 83 5.56 6.68 -5.70
CA PRO A 83 7.00 6.74 -5.51
C PRO A 83 7.56 8.15 -5.75
N ALA A 84 8.65 8.50 -5.05
CA ALA A 84 9.44 9.67 -5.44
C ALA A 84 9.96 9.51 -6.87
N ALA A 85 10.10 10.62 -7.59
CA ALA A 85 10.59 10.58 -8.97
C ALA A 85 11.98 9.93 -9.03
N ASN A 86 12.13 8.93 -9.91
CA ASN A 86 13.36 8.15 -10.11
C ASN A 86 13.81 7.31 -8.91
N PHE A 87 12.93 7.06 -7.94
CA PHE A 87 13.24 6.16 -6.83
C PHE A 87 13.02 4.69 -7.23
N THR A 88 13.94 3.84 -6.78
CA THR A 88 13.84 2.38 -6.84
C THR A 88 14.24 1.81 -5.48
N GLY A 89 13.74 0.61 -5.16
CA GLY A 89 14.01 -0.06 -3.88
C GLY A 89 12.80 -0.07 -2.95
N THR A 90 13.05 -0.18 -1.65
CA THR A 90 11.98 -0.34 -0.64
C THR A 90 11.70 0.96 0.08
N ASP A 91 10.42 1.27 0.21
CA ASP A 91 9.90 2.44 0.90
C ASP A 91 8.83 2.06 1.92
N THR A 92 8.64 2.88 2.94
CA THR A 92 7.74 2.58 4.06
C THR A 92 6.97 3.80 4.53
N PHE A 93 5.74 3.60 5.01
CA PHE A 93 4.93 4.61 5.69
C PHE A 93 3.96 3.92 6.66
N ASN A 94 3.51 4.61 7.71
CA ASN A 94 2.59 4.05 8.69
C ASN A 94 1.15 4.52 8.48
N TYR A 95 0.20 3.73 8.99
CA TYR A 95 -1.19 4.11 9.14
C TYR A 95 -1.75 3.63 10.48
N THR A 96 -2.79 4.31 10.97
CA THR A 96 -3.50 3.98 12.20
C THR A 96 -4.96 3.71 11.89
N VAL A 97 -5.48 2.59 12.38
CA VAL A 97 -6.89 2.21 12.31
C VAL A 97 -7.61 2.52 13.61
N ASN A 98 -8.93 2.67 13.53
CA ASN A 98 -9.83 2.77 14.67
C ASN A 98 -11.09 1.96 14.45
N ASP A 99 -11.67 1.50 15.55
CA ASP A 99 -12.91 0.72 15.62
C ASP A 99 -14.18 1.58 15.80
N GLY A 100 -14.04 2.91 15.91
CA GLY A 100 -15.14 3.84 16.20
C GLY A 100 -15.65 3.82 17.65
N ASN A 101 -15.13 2.93 18.49
CA ASN A 101 -15.45 2.76 19.91
C ASN A 101 -14.29 3.16 20.84
N GLY A 102 -13.18 3.63 20.26
CA GLY A 102 -12.06 4.26 20.94
C GLY A 102 -10.80 3.39 21.00
N GLY A 103 -10.83 2.18 20.44
CA GLY A 103 -9.65 1.38 20.19
C GLY A 103 -8.95 1.82 18.91
N THR A 104 -7.62 1.75 18.94
CA THR A 104 -6.76 2.11 17.81
C THR A 104 -5.54 1.19 17.76
N ASP A 105 -5.02 0.95 16.55
CA ASP A 105 -3.74 0.29 16.35
C ASP A 105 -3.02 0.81 15.10
N THR A 106 -1.70 0.63 15.03
CA THR A 106 -0.85 1.19 13.96
C THR A 106 -0.05 0.09 13.27
N ALA A 107 -0.06 0.10 11.94
CA ALA A 107 0.71 -0.82 11.10
C ALA A 107 1.60 -0.08 10.10
N THR A 108 2.59 -0.81 9.59
CA THR A 108 3.56 -0.32 8.59
C THR A 108 3.22 -0.89 7.21
N VAL A 109 3.18 -0.03 6.20
CA VAL A 109 3.14 -0.44 4.79
C VAL A 109 4.54 -0.44 4.22
N THR A 110 4.95 -1.54 3.61
CA THR A 110 6.22 -1.66 2.88
C THR A 110 5.95 -1.79 1.37
N VAL A 111 6.48 -0.87 0.57
CA VAL A 111 6.35 -0.88 -0.89
C VAL A 111 7.71 -1.09 -1.55
N THR A 112 7.83 -2.09 -2.42
CA THR A 112 8.99 -2.26 -3.30
C THR A 112 8.71 -1.63 -4.67
N VAL A 113 9.55 -0.67 -5.06
CA VAL A 113 9.53 -0.01 -6.37
C VAL A 113 10.57 -0.66 -7.27
N GLU A 114 10.11 -1.26 -8.36
CA GLU A 114 10.96 -1.97 -9.31
C GLU A 114 11.85 -1.01 -10.11
N GLU A 115 13.01 -1.52 -10.56
CA GLU A 115 13.87 -0.83 -11.52
C GLU A 115 13.12 -0.60 -12.85
N PRO A 116 13.43 0.47 -13.60
CA PRO A 116 12.94 0.61 -14.95
C PRO A 116 13.38 -0.59 -15.80
N VAL A 117 12.52 -1.03 -16.70
CA VAL A 117 12.87 -2.07 -17.66
C VAL A 117 13.78 -1.44 -18.70
N ASN A 118 15.05 -1.85 -18.71
CA ASN A 118 15.97 -1.47 -19.78
C ASN A 118 15.64 -2.26 -21.05
N THR A 119 15.53 -1.57 -22.19
CA THR A 119 15.30 -2.21 -23.48
C THR A 119 16.59 -2.19 -24.31
N ASN A 120 16.67 -3.12 -25.27
CA ASN A 120 17.85 -3.15 -26.14
C ASN A 120 17.71 -2.08 -27.23
N PRO A 121 18.83 -1.49 -27.68
CA PRO A 121 18.80 -0.64 -28.87
C PRO A 121 18.39 -1.44 -30.10
N ASP A 122 17.68 -0.77 -31.01
CA ASP A 122 17.28 -1.27 -32.32
C ASP A 122 18.25 -0.76 -33.39
N ALA A 123 19.02 -1.68 -33.97
CA ALA A 123 19.95 -1.40 -35.05
C ALA A 123 19.28 -1.69 -36.40
N VAL A 124 19.24 -0.70 -37.29
CA VAL A 124 18.53 -0.79 -38.57
C VAL A 124 19.54 -0.92 -39.71
N ASP A 125 19.34 -1.92 -40.58
CA ASP A 125 20.24 -2.18 -41.71
C ASP A 125 20.47 -0.94 -42.60
N ASP A 126 21.74 -0.55 -42.76
CA ASP A 126 22.16 0.50 -43.68
C ASP A 126 22.23 0.01 -45.13
N THR A 127 21.67 0.78 -46.05
CA THR A 127 21.87 0.55 -47.48
C THR A 127 22.32 1.82 -48.20
N ARG A 128 23.40 1.70 -49.00
CA ARG A 128 23.86 2.80 -49.84
C ARG A 128 24.60 2.30 -51.08
N THR A 129 24.44 3.04 -52.17
CA THR A 129 25.14 2.80 -53.43
C THR A 129 26.08 3.95 -53.72
N THR A 130 27.25 3.66 -54.30
CA THR A 130 28.19 4.68 -54.76
C THR A 130 28.68 4.38 -56.18
N GLY A 131 29.13 5.41 -56.90
CA GLY A 131 29.70 5.28 -58.23
C GLY A 131 31.10 4.64 -58.20
N PHE A 132 31.55 4.15 -59.36
CA PHE A 132 32.92 3.67 -59.52
C PHE A 132 33.93 4.77 -59.11
N ASN A 133 34.93 4.39 -58.30
CA ASN A 133 35.93 5.30 -57.73
C ASN A 133 35.35 6.50 -56.97
N THR A 134 34.12 6.40 -56.45
CA THR A 134 33.49 7.44 -55.64
C THR A 134 33.37 6.97 -54.19
N PRO A 135 34.04 7.61 -53.22
CA PRO A 135 33.87 7.27 -51.81
C PRO A 135 32.49 7.68 -51.32
N VAL A 136 31.95 6.92 -50.35
CA VAL A 136 30.69 7.23 -49.67
C VAL A 136 30.90 7.20 -48.17
N THR A 137 30.45 8.26 -47.48
CA THR A 137 30.39 8.29 -46.02
C THR A 137 29.01 7.83 -45.58
N ILE A 138 28.96 6.80 -44.75
CA ILE A 138 27.72 6.26 -44.17
C ILE A 138 27.69 6.66 -42.70
N ASN A 139 26.57 7.22 -42.25
CA ASN A 139 26.31 7.41 -40.82
C ASN A 139 25.56 6.17 -40.33
N VAL A 140 26.30 5.21 -39.79
CA VAL A 140 25.75 3.90 -39.40
C VAL A 140 24.80 3.97 -38.20
N LEU A 141 24.83 5.05 -37.43
CA LEU A 141 23.91 5.27 -36.32
C LEU A 141 22.69 6.10 -36.72
N GLY A 142 22.58 6.47 -38.01
CA GLY A 142 21.60 7.47 -38.45
C GLY A 142 20.15 6.99 -38.38
N ASN A 143 19.94 5.68 -38.40
CA ASN A 143 18.65 4.99 -38.36
C ASN A 143 18.53 4.04 -37.16
N ASP A 144 19.56 3.94 -36.31
CA ASP A 144 19.52 3.18 -35.07
C ASP A 144 18.77 3.97 -33.99
N THR A 145 18.10 3.29 -33.07
CA THR A 145 17.38 3.91 -31.95
C THR A 145 17.64 3.17 -30.65
N ASP A 146 17.62 3.89 -29.53
CA ASP A 146 17.59 3.29 -28.19
C ASP A 146 16.36 3.86 -27.44
N PRO A 147 15.41 3.02 -26.99
CA PRO A 147 14.19 3.53 -26.37
C PRO A 147 14.44 4.36 -25.10
N GLU A 148 15.52 4.07 -24.38
CA GLU A 148 15.93 4.83 -23.20
C GLU A 148 16.85 6.02 -23.54
N ASN A 149 17.45 6.05 -24.74
CA ASN A 149 18.44 7.02 -25.20
C ASN A 149 19.70 7.07 -24.32
N ASP A 150 20.11 5.92 -23.80
CA ASP A 150 21.35 5.73 -23.07
C ASP A 150 22.57 5.82 -24.02
N PRO A 151 23.72 6.38 -23.57
CA PRO A 151 24.91 6.62 -24.40
C PRO A 151 25.83 5.41 -24.62
#